data_AF-A0A6F8T6B7-F1
#
_entry.id   AF-A0A6F8T6B7-F1
#
_cell.length_a   1.000
_cell.length_b   1.000
_cell.length_c   1.000
_cell.angle_alpha   90.00
_cell.angle_beta   90.00
_cell.angle_gamma   90.00
#
_symmetry.space_group_name_H-M   'P 1'
#
loop_
_entity.id
_entity.type
_entity.pdbx_description
1 polymer ?
#
loop_
_entity_poly.entity_id
_entity_poly.type
_entity_poly.pdbx_seq_one_letter_code
_entity_poly.pdbx_strand_id
1 'polypeptide(L)'
;MFEHVGAKNYLTYLQKVHHCLKDDGMFLLHTIGSNITNLSVDPWVAKYIFPHGSLPSIMQIGAATEKLFIMEDWHNFGADYSKTLMAWHNNFNHNWNELKAQYDSRFYRMWNYYLLSCASTFRTRQTQLWQIVFSKNGIKKGYQAPRL
;
A
#
# COMPACT_ATOMS: atom_id res chain seq x y z
N MET A 1 -0.17 5.91 -1.91
CA MET A 1 -1.14 7.01 -2.16
C MET A 1 -2.54 6.61 -1.74
N PHE A 2 -3.00 5.43 -2.14
CA PHE A 2 -4.37 4.96 -1.91
C PHE A 2 -4.63 4.69 -0.42
N GLU A 3 -3.57 4.34 0.31
CA GLU A 3 -3.54 4.21 1.77
C GLU A 3 -3.87 5.51 2.52
N HIS A 4 -3.86 6.67 1.85
CA HIS A 4 -4.20 7.97 2.46
C HIS A 4 -5.56 8.51 1.99
N VAL A 5 -6.26 7.77 1.13
CA VAL A 5 -7.58 8.18 0.61
C VAL A 5 -8.67 7.93 1.67
N GLY A 6 -8.54 6.82 2.41
CA GLY A 6 -9.51 6.38 3.41
C GLY A 6 -10.77 5.76 2.80
N ALA A 7 -11.32 4.75 3.50
CA ALA A 7 -12.37 3.88 2.95
C ALA A 7 -13.63 4.59 2.44
N LYS A 8 -13.98 5.73 3.04
CA LYS A 8 -15.15 6.55 2.63
C LYS A 8 -15.00 7.13 1.21
N ASN A 9 -13.78 7.23 0.71
CA ASN A 9 -13.45 7.95 -0.53
C ASN A 9 -12.92 7.04 -1.65
N TYR A 10 -12.84 5.71 -1.44
CA TYR A 10 -12.30 4.79 -2.45
C TYR A 10 -13.08 4.82 -3.77
N LEU A 11 -14.41 4.86 -3.71
CA LEU A 11 -15.24 4.98 -4.91
C LEU A 11 -14.94 6.28 -5.67
N THR A 12 -14.92 7.41 -4.97
CA THR A 12 -14.63 8.72 -5.57
C THR A 12 -13.24 8.75 -6.23
N TYR A 13 -12.24 8.18 -5.56
CA TYR A 13 -10.89 8.04 -6.11
C TYR A 13 -10.91 7.24 -7.42
N LEU A 14 -11.56 6.08 -7.43
CA LEU A 14 -11.61 5.19 -8.59
C LEU A 14 -12.45 5.77 -9.74
N GLN A 15 -13.52 6.50 -9.44
CA GLN A 15 -14.28 7.26 -10.45
C GLN A 15 -13.41 8.32 -11.12
N LYS A 16 -12.56 9.01 -10.35
CA LYS A 16 -11.63 9.99 -10.91
C LYS A 16 -10.58 9.34 -11.80
N VAL A 17 -10.01 8.21 -11.36
CA VAL A 17 -9.08 7.41 -12.19
C VAL A 17 -9.77 6.96 -13.48
N HIS A 18 -10.99 6.44 -13.39
CA HIS A 18 -11.77 6.01 -14.55
C HIS A 18 -11.99 7.15 -15.55
N HIS A 19 -12.36 8.34 -15.07
CA HIS A 19 -12.56 9.50 -15.92
C HIS A 19 -11.27 9.98 -16.62
N CYS A 20 -10.12 9.88 -15.96
CA CYS A 20 -8.83 10.31 -16.52
C CYS A 20 -8.25 9.33 -17.55
N LEU A 21 -8.73 8.08 -17.60
CA LEU A 21 -8.27 7.06 -18.52
C LEU A 21 -8.94 7.19 -19.89
N LYS A 22 -8.23 6.81 -20.97
CA LYS A 22 -8.85 6.54 -22.28
C LYS A 22 -9.79 5.32 -22.18
N ASP A 23 -10.66 5.13 -23.16
CA ASP A 23 -11.63 4.02 -23.16
C ASP A 23 -10.97 2.64 -23.27
N ASP A 24 -9.78 2.59 -23.85
CA ASP A 24 -8.89 1.42 -23.95
C ASP A 24 -7.73 1.46 -22.92
N GLY A 25 -7.78 2.41 -21.97
CA GLY A 25 -6.74 2.60 -20.97
C GLY A 25 -6.71 1.51 -19.89
N MET A 26 -5.52 1.27 -19.36
CA MET A 26 -5.29 0.41 -18.20
C MET A 26 -4.82 1.22 -16.99
N PHE A 27 -5.14 0.71 -15.81
CA PHE A 27 -4.72 1.27 -14.53
C PHE A 27 -4.05 0.20 -13.67
N LEU A 28 -2.90 0.53 -13.10
CA LEU A 28 -2.24 -0.30 -12.10
C LEU A 28 -2.34 0.39 -10.74
N LEU A 29 -3.11 -0.19 -9.83
CA LEU A 29 -3.19 0.21 -8.43
C LEU A 29 -2.09 -0.51 -7.64
N HIS A 30 -1.09 0.24 -7.18
CA HIS A 30 -0.09 -0.24 -6.23
C HIS A 30 -0.42 0.26 -4.82
N THR A 31 -0.65 -0.64 -3.87
CA THR A 31 -1.07 -0.27 -2.50
C THR A 31 -0.67 -1.33 -1.48
N ILE A 32 -0.37 -0.88 -0.27
CA ILE A 32 -0.39 -1.72 0.93
C ILE A 32 -1.85 -2.11 1.23
N GLY A 33 -2.07 -3.32 1.73
CA GLY A 33 -3.40 -3.84 2.04
C GLY A 33 -3.47 -4.64 3.34
N SER A 34 -4.69 -4.77 3.86
CA SER A 34 -5.04 -5.57 5.04
C SER A 34 -5.82 -6.82 4.63
N ASN A 35 -5.62 -7.93 5.35
CA ASN A 35 -6.42 -9.14 5.16
C ASN A 35 -7.86 -8.98 5.67
N ILE A 36 -8.08 -8.06 6.60
CA ILE A 36 -9.37 -7.85 7.27
C ILE A 36 -9.86 -6.43 6.98
N THR A 37 -11.13 -6.31 6.62
CA THR A 37 -11.81 -5.02 6.52
C THR A 37 -11.87 -4.40 7.92
N ASN A 38 -11.10 -3.34 8.12
CA ASN A 38 -11.12 -2.58 9.34
C ASN A 38 -10.98 -1.09 9.00
N LEU A 39 -11.71 -0.25 9.71
CA LEU A 39 -11.62 1.20 9.59
C LEU A 39 -10.59 1.79 10.57
N SER A 40 -10.14 1.02 11.55
CA SER A 40 -9.12 1.45 12.50
C SER A 40 -7.71 1.23 11.98
N VAL A 41 -6.84 2.10 12.45
CA VAL A 41 -5.41 2.15 12.15
C VAL A 41 -4.70 1.81 13.43
N ASP A 42 -3.52 1.20 13.34
CA ASP A 42 -2.68 1.06 14.52
C ASP A 42 -2.50 2.44 15.21
N PRO A 43 -2.92 2.59 16.48
CA PRO A 43 -2.94 3.90 17.12
C PRO A 43 -1.56 4.54 17.23
N TRP A 44 -0.50 3.73 17.34
CA TRP A 44 0.86 4.23 17.41
C TRP A 44 1.30 4.77 16.06
N VAL A 45 1.10 4.04 14.96
CA VAL A 45 1.39 4.48 13.59
C VAL A 45 0.58 5.73 13.25
N ALA A 46 -0.70 5.78 13.61
CA ALA A 46 -1.56 6.94 13.37
C ALA A 46 -1.07 8.19 14.12
N LYS A 47 -0.55 8.02 15.34
CA LYS A 47 -0.06 9.13 16.17
C LYS A 47 1.30 9.65 15.72
N TYR A 48 2.21 8.77 15.31
CA TYR A 48 3.63 9.11 15.14
C TYR A 48 4.12 9.15 13.68
N ILE A 49 3.46 8.45 12.75
CA ILE A 49 3.99 8.26 11.39
C ILE A 49 2.99 8.69 10.32
N PHE A 50 1.79 8.09 10.28
CA PHE A 50 0.78 8.34 9.26
C PHE A 50 -0.57 8.72 9.87
N PRO A 51 -0.74 9.99 10.29
CA PRO A 51 -2.05 10.48 10.67
C PRO A 51 -2.99 10.33 9.48
N HIS A 52 -4.11 9.62 9.69
CA HIS A 52 -5.13 9.31 8.67
C HIS A 52 -4.77 8.23 7.64
N GLY A 53 -3.64 7.53 7.76
CA GLY A 53 -3.39 6.33 6.93
C GLY A 53 -4.49 5.29 7.16
N SER A 54 -4.91 4.55 6.16
CA SER A 54 -5.93 3.49 6.27
C SER A 54 -5.64 2.44 5.22
N LEU A 55 -5.51 1.18 5.65
CA LEU A 55 -5.18 0.10 4.74
C LEU A 55 -6.47 -0.49 4.15
N PRO A 56 -6.63 -0.50 2.82
CA PRO A 56 -7.76 -1.16 2.19
C PRO A 56 -7.72 -2.68 2.37
N SER A 57 -8.88 -3.30 2.45
CA SER A 57 -9.03 -4.75 2.25
C SER A 57 -9.39 -5.10 0.81
N ILE A 58 -9.27 -6.38 0.47
CA ILE A 58 -9.75 -6.92 -0.82
C ILE A 58 -11.23 -6.59 -1.04
N MET A 59 -12.06 -6.76 0.00
CA MET A 59 -13.49 -6.47 -0.06
C MET A 59 -13.76 -5.00 -0.37
N GLN A 60 -13.04 -4.08 0.26
CA GLN A 60 -13.23 -2.64 0.04
C GLN A 60 -12.81 -2.22 -1.38
N ILE A 61 -11.70 -2.76 -1.89
CA ILE A 61 -11.26 -2.50 -3.27
C ILE A 61 -12.25 -3.09 -4.26
N GLY A 62 -12.66 -4.35 -4.07
CA GLY A 62 -13.64 -5.03 -4.93
C GLY A 62 -14.95 -4.26 -5.01
N ALA A 63 -15.55 -3.92 -3.88
CA ALA A 63 -16.80 -3.16 -3.83
C ALA A 63 -16.70 -1.79 -4.53
N ALA A 64 -15.54 -1.11 -4.42
CA ALA A 64 -15.35 0.19 -5.05
C ALA A 64 -15.03 0.11 -6.56
N THR A 65 -14.65 -1.06 -7.07
CA THR A 65 -14.26 -1.27 -8.49
C THR A 65 -15.30 -2.00 -9.33
N GLU A 66 -16.23 -2.74 -8.71
CA GLU A 66 -17.17 -3.69 -9.35
C GLU A 66 -17.94 -3.13 -10.58
N LYS A 67 -18.23 -1.83 -10.60
CA LYS A 67 -18.99 -1.17 -11.70
C LYS A 67 -18.17 -0.18 -12.52
N LEU A 68 -16.86 -0.12 -12.28
CA LEU A 68 -15.96 0.83 -12.93
C LEU A 68 -14.91 0.14 -13.79
N PHE A 69 -14.45 -1.04 -13.37
CA PHE A 69 -13.33 -1.70 -14.02
C PHE A 69 -13.50 -3.21 -14.04
N ILE A 70 -12.87 -3.83 -15.04
CA ILE A 70 -12.55 -5.26 -15.03
C ILE A 70 -11.20 -5.40 -14.33
N MET A 71 -11.13 -6.28 -13.32
CA MET A 71 -9.87 -6.64 -12.66
C MET A 71 -9.16 -7.70 -13.50
N GLU A 72 -8.04 -7.31 -14.09
CA GLU A 72 -7.27 -8.10 -15.06
C GLU A 72 -6.19 -8.95 -14.38
N ASP A 73 -5.58 -8.44 -13.30
CA ASP A 73 -4.58 -9.18 -12.52
C ASP A 73 -4.50 -8.64 -11.09
N TRP A 74 -4.20 -9.53 -10.15
CA TRP A 74 -3.90 -9.15 -8.77
C TRP A 74 -2.65 -9.90 -8.30
N HIS A 75 -1.56 -9.17 -8.17
CA HIS A 75 -0.29 -9.68 -7.70
C HIS A 75 -0.07 -9.28 -6.23
N ASN A 76 0.22 -10.26 -5.38
CA ASN A 76 0.63 -10.03 -3.99
C ASN A 76 2.08 -10.47 -3.77
N PHE A 77 2.93 -9.49 -3.42
CA PHE A 77 4.34 -9.69 -3.10
C PHE A 77 4.70 -9.04 -1.75
N GLY A 78 3.76 -9.06 -0.79
CA GLY A 78 3.97 -8.49 0.54
C GLY A 78 5.21 -9.00 1.27
N ALA A 79 5.64 -10.25 1.01
CA ALA A 79 6.86 -10.81 1.59
C ALA A 79 8.13 -10.01 1.22
N ASP A 80 8.17 -9.40 0.03
CA ASP A 80 9.30 -8.59 -0.39
C ASP A 80 9.38 -7.25 0.33
N TYR A 81 8.24 -6.71 0.79
CA TYR A 81 8.25 -5.44 1.49
C TYR A 81 8.91 -5.51 2.87
N SER A 82 8.91 -6.69 3.49
CA SER A 82 9.72 -6.93 4.69
C SER A 82 11.22 -6.74 4.39
N LYS A 83 11.71 -7.21 3.23
CA LYS A 83 13.11 -7.02 2.81
C LYS A 83 13.41 -5.55 2.59
N THR A 84 12.50 -4.82 1.94
CA THR A 84 12.60 -3.37 1.72
C THR A 84 12.72 -2.62 3.06
N LEU A 85 11.83 -2.90 4.02
CA LEU A 85 11.85 -2.25 5.34
C LEU A 85 13.12 -2.57 6.13
N MET A 86 13.63 -3.80 6.04
CA MET A 86 14.92 -4.17 6.64
C MET A 86 16.10 -3.45 5.97
N ALA A 87 16.08 -3.28 4.65
CA ALA A 87 17.10 -2.51 3.94
C ALA A 87 17.09 -1.04 4.39
N TRP A 88 15.90 -0.44 4.53
CA TRP A 88 15.76 0.92 5.06
C TRP A 88 16.24 1.05 6.50
N HIS A 89 15.90 0.08 7.37
CA HIS A 89 16.39 0.04 8.74
C HIS A 89 17.92 0.00 8.79
N ASN A 90 18.55 -0.88 8.00
CA ASN A 90 20.00 -0.99 7.97
C ASN A 90 20.66 0.30 7.47
N ASN A 91 20.12 0.89 6.39
CA ASN A 91 20.63 2.15 5.85
C ASN A 91 20.46 3.31 6.84
N PHE A 92 19.32 3.40 7.53
CA PHE A 92 19.08 4.44 8.53
C PHE A 92 20.10 4.36 9.69
N ASN A 93 20.31 3.17 10.24
CA ASN A 93 21.25 2.98 11.35
C ASN A 93 22.71 3.17 10.93
N HIS A 94 23.07 2.73 9.72
CA HIS A 94 24.40 2.95 9.17
C HIS A 94 24.75 4.43 9.09
N ASN A 95 23.80 5.26 8.64
CA ASN A 95 24.00 6.70 8.44
C ASN A 95 23.61 7.53 9.68
N TRP A 96 23.28 6.92 10.82
CA TRP A 96 22.78 7.65 11.98
C TRP A 96 23.76 8.70 12.51
N ASN A 97 25.07 8.45 12.41
CA ASN A 97 26.09 9.41 12.85
C ASN A 97 26.02 10.75 12.11
N GLU A 98 25.57 10.75 10.85
CA GLU A 98 25.39 11.95 10.04
C GLU A 98 24.04 12.63 10.32
N LEU A 99 23.03 11.85 10.68
CA LEU A 99 21.66 12.31 10.93
C LEU A 99 21.44 12.84 12.35
N LYS A 100 22.17 12.34 13.34
CA LYS A 100 21.93 12.61 14.78
C LYS A 100 22.06 14.08 15.20
N ALA A 101 22.66 14.93 14.36
CA ALA A 101 22.71 16.37 14.61
C ALA A 101 21.34 17.05 14.39
N GLN A 102 20.47 16.45 13.56
CA GLN A 102 19.15 16.99 13.20
C GLN A 102 18.00 16.32 13.97
N TYR A 103 18.26 15.16 14.57
CA TYR A 103 17.24 14.34 15.21
C TYR A 103 17.69 13.88 16.60
N ASP A 104 16.75 13.83 17.53
CA ASP A 104 17.02 13.38 18.88
C ASP A 104 16.99 11.84 19.02
N SER A 105 17.43 11.36 20.17
CA SER A 105 17.41 9.93 20.48
C SER A 105 15.99 9.34 20.54
N ARG A 106 14.98 10.19 20.79
CA ARG A 106 13.57 9.78 20.76
C ARG A 106 13.13 9.46 19.33
N PHE A 107 13.45 10.33 18.37
CA PHE A 107 13.19 10.11 16.95
C PHE A 107 13.91 8.86 16.46
N TYR A 108 15.17 8.68 16.81
CA TYR A 108 15.93 7.47 16.46
C TYR A 108 15.21 6.18 16.89
N ARG A 109 14.74 6.14 18.14
CA ARG A 109 14.00 4.98 18.67
C ARG A 109 12.64 4.81 18.01
N MET A 110 11.92 5.92 17.78
CA MET A 110 10.62 5.92 17.11
C MET A 110 10.74 5.38 15.68
N TRP A 111 11.71 5.86 14.91
CA TRP A 111 11.90 5.48 13.53
C TRP A 111 12.34 4.02 13.39
N ASN A 112 13.25 3.57 14.25
CA ASN A 112 13.62 2.15 14.32
C ASN A 112 12.43 1.25 14.69
N TYR A 113 11.64 1.65 15.69
CA TYR A 113 10.43 0.92 16.07
C TYR A 113 9.48 0.80 14.88
N TYR A 114 9.19 1.91 14.20
CA TYR A 114 8.32 1.93 13.02
C TYR A 114 8.80 0.96 11.93
N LEU A 115 10.06 1.04 11.53
CA LEU A 115 10.59 0.20 10.45
C LEU A 115 10.55 -1.29 10.81
N LEU A 116 10.97 -1.64 12.03
CA LEU A 116 10.97 -3.03 12.50
C LEU A 116 9.56 -3.58 12.72
N SER A 117 8.65 -2.78 13.28
CA SER A 117 7.27 -3.20 13.50
C SER A 117 6.56 -3.45 12.17
N CYS A 118 6.70 -2.53 11.20
CA CYS A 118 6.15 -2.74 9.86
C CYS A 118 6.81 -3.94 9.16
N ALA A 119 8.13 -4.11 9.25
CA ALA A 119 8.80 -5.27 8.66
C ALA A 119 8.22 -6.59 9.20
N SER A 120 7.86 -6.62 10.50
CA SER A 120 7.21 -7.75 11.15
C SER A 120 5.79 -8.00 10.64
N THR A 121 4.96 -6.96 10.42
CA THR A 121 3.59 -7.16 9.91
C THR A 121 3.57 -7.76 8.51
N PHE A 122 4.52 -7.36 7.65
CA PHE A 122 4.73 -7.98 6.34
C PHE A 122 5.31 -9.40 6.46
N ARG A 123 6.29 -9.63 7.34
CA ARG A 123 6.91 -10.95 7.54
C ARG A 123 5.92 -12.00 8.06
N THR A 124 5.02 -11.59 8.95
CA THR A 124 3.94 -12.40 9.52
C THR A 124 2.68 -12.44 8.65
N ARG A 125 2.71 -11.81 7.46
CA ARG A 125 1.61 -11.79 6.50
C ARG A 125 0.31 -11.20 7.03
N GLN A 126 0.37 -10.32 8.04
CA GLN A 126 -0.78 -9.55 8.49
C GLN A 126 -1.08 -8.39 7.53
N THR A 127 -0.03 -7.82 6.95
CA THR A 127 -0.10 -6.78 5.93
C THR A 127 0.36 -7.34 4.58
N GLN A 128 -0.25 -6.86 3.50
CA GLN A 128 0.06 -7.26 2.12
C GLN A 128 0.54 -6.07 1.30
N LEU A 129 1.17 -6.37 0.17
CA LEU A 129 1.51 -5.38 -0.85
C LEU A 129 0.98 -5.88 -2.18
N TRP A 130 0.15 -5.06 -2.81
CA TRP A 130 -0.58 -5.44 -4.01
C TRP A 130 -0.20 -4.56 -5.19
N GLN A 131 -0.16 -5.19 -6.37
CA GLN A 131 -0.36 -4.53 -7.64
C GLN A 131 -1.59 -5.13 -8.28
N ILE A 132 -2.57 -4.29 -8.63
CA ILE A 132 -3.83 -4.71 -9.20
C ILE A 132 -4.00 -4.00 -10.53
N VAL A 133 -4.13 -4.77 -11.60
CA VAL A 133 -4.33 -4.25 -12.95
C VAL A 133 -5.81 -4.22 -13.25
N PHE A 134 -6.26 -3.10 -13.77
CA PHE A 134 -7.63 -2.83 -14.15
C PHE A 134 -7.70 -2.34 -15.59
N SER A 135 -8.75 -2.72 -16.30
CA SER A 135 -9.14 -2.14 -17.59
C SER A 135 -10.58 -1.62 -17.49
N LYS A 136 -10.96 -0.63 -18.32
CA LYS A 136 -12.34 -0.11 -18.31
C LYS A 136 -13.35 -1.13 -18.82
N ASN A 137 -13.05 -1.73 -19.97
CA ASN A 137 -14.00 -2.50 -20.77
C ASN A 137 -13.54 -3.94 -21.02
N GLY A 138 -12.49 -4.41 -20.32
CA GLY A 138 -11.86 -5.69 -20.57
C GLY A 138 -10.86 -5.65 -21.74
N ILE A 139 -9.88 -6.55 -21.70
CA ILE A 139 -8.97 -6.79 -22.83
C ILE A 139 -9.46 -8.02 -23.61
N LYS A 140 -9.85 -7.86 -24.88
CA LYS A 140 -10.47 -8.93 -25.69
C LYS A 140 -9.68 -10.25 -25.75
N LYS A 141 -8.34 -10.20 -25.70
CA LYS A 141 -7.46 -11.38 -25.73
C LYS A 141 -6.98 -11.80 -24.34
N GLY A 142 -7.52 -11.19 -23.29
CA GLY A 142 -7.03 -11.29 -21.92
C GLY A 142 -5.76 -10.47 -21.69
N TYR A 143 -5.57 -10.06 -20.45
CA TYR A 143 -4.30 -9.51 -19.98
C TYR A 143 -3.29 -10.66 -19.73
N GLN A 144 -2.05 -10.47 -20.16
CA GLN A 144 -0.96 -11.39 -19.86
C GLN A 144 -0.05 -10.75 -18.82
N ALA A 145 -0.20 -11.17 -17.57
CA ALA A 145 0.64 -10.68 -16.49
C ALA A 145 2.09 -11.14 -16.70
N PRO A 146 3.08 -10.25 -16.60
CA PRO A 146 4.48 -10.67 -16.54
C PRO A 146 4.69 -11.47 -15.25
N ARG A 147 4.85 -12.79 -15.39
CA ARG A 147 5.22 -13.70 -14.32
C ARG A 147 6.63 -14.19 -14.60
N LEU A 148 7.51 -14.09 -13.60
CA LEU A 148 8.84 -14.71 -13.61
C LEU A 148 8.71 -16.18 -13.19
#